data_AF-A0AAP0BRG6-F1
#
_entry.id   AF-A0AAP0BRG6-F1
#
_cell.length_a   1.000
_cell.length_b   1.000
_cell.length_c   1.000
_cell.angle_alpha   90.00
_cell.angle_beta   90.00
_cell.angle_gamma   90.00
#
_symmetry.space_group_name_H-M   'P 1'
#
loop_
_entity.id
_entity.type
_entity.pdbx_description
1 polymer ?
#
loop_
_entity_poly.entity_id
_entity_poly.type
_entity_poly.pdbx_seq_one_letter_code
_entity_poly.pdbx_strand_id
1 'polypeptide(L)'
;MRIPYARGRATARRGLIPTLLGYLAGKRAAAEEFAGAVGVEKGRRRDGGVVVIMGATGTGKSKLSIDVGTRIPAEVVNADKIQVYRGLDITTNKISIDDRRGVPHHLLGELDPAGGELSPAGFRSLARMAVERISSRGLIPVVAGGSNSYIHAMMVDRYDERENPFAGAPAARHRFRHPSCFLWVDVEAAVLAEHLDRRVDDMLGMGMVEELEMYFSGDGSAAVDRHPGLGKAIGVPEFREYFRRRTPAAYEDAVTAIKENTRRLAEEQVRKIERLAELGWPILRVDATTAVMARLAGAGRPAEAEAWERDVLGPSLRAVERFLHEHQAQHRQLPPHNK
;
A
#
# COMPACT_ATOMS: atom_id res chain seq x y z
N MET A 1 10.39 21.38 52.97
CA MET A 1 10.46 19.90 52.99
C MET A 1 10.68 19.45 51.56
N ARG A 2 11.95 19.16 51.19
CA ARG A 2 12.39 18.84 49.82
C ARG A 2 12.57 17.32 49.73
N ILE A 3 11.91 16.67 48.77
CA ILE A 3 12.03 15.24 48.49
C ILE A 3 13.11 15.06 47.40
N PRO A 4 14.12 14.18 47.58
CA PRO A 4 15.17 13.99 46.58
C PRO A 4 14.77 12.97 45.50
N TYR A 5 15.05 13.31 44.24
CA TYR A 5 14.92 12.45 43.06
C TYR A 5 16.09 11.45 43.01
N ALA A 6 15.79 10.15 43.04
CA ALA A 6 16.77 9.08 42.84
C ALA A 6 17.09 8.92 41.33
N ARG A 7 18.38 8.99 40.98
CA ARG A 7 18.87 8.66 39.63
C ARG A 7 18.94 7.14 39.46
N GLY A 8 18.01 6.57 38.70
CA GLY A 8 18.13 5.20 38.18
C GLY A 8 19.00 5.18 36.91
N ARG A 9 20.14 4.50 36.95
CA ARG A 9 20.93 4.17 35.75
C ARG A 9 20.22 3.04 34.99
N ALA A 10 19.62 3.36 33.85
CA ALA A 10 19.21 2.34 32.88
C ALA A 10 20.41 1.94 32.02
N THR A 11 20.87 0.70 32.17
CA THR A 11 21.86 0.07 31.30
C THR A 11 21.25 -0.13 29.91
N ALA A 12 21.72 0.63 28.92
CA ALA A 12 21.39 0.44 27.53
C ALA A 12 21.96 -0.90 27.02
N ARG A 13 21.10 -1.90 26.81
CA ARG A 13 21.45 -3.06 25.98
C ARG A 13 21.48 -2.58 24.53
N ARG A 14 22.69 -2.39 23.99
CA ARG A 14 22.92 -2.23 22.54
C ARG A 14 22.48 -3.51 21.84
N GLY A 15 21.25 -3.52 21.34
CA GLY A 15 20.85 -4.50 20.31
C GLY A 15 21.62 -4.19 19.03
N LEU A 16 22.28 -5.20 18.46
CA LEU A 16 22.93 -5.10 17.15
C LEU A 16 21.89 -4.66 16.12
N ILE A 17 22.09 -3.49 15.51
CA ILE A 17 21.40 -3.10 14.28
C ILE A 17 21.98 -4.02 13.19
N PRO A 18 21.16 -4.84 12.49
CA PRO A 18 21.65 -5.61 11.35
C PRO A 18 22.18 -4.64 10.29
N THR A 19 23.47 -4.70 9.99
CA THR A 19 24.06 -3.90 8.90
C THR A 19 23.34 -4.21 7.59
N LEU A 20 23.17 -3.21 6.74
CA LEU A 20 22.60 -3.34 5.39
C LEU A 20 23.25 -4.49 4.60
N LEU A 21 24.54 -4.74 4.83
CA LEU A 21 25.29 -5.86 4.26
C LEU A 21 24.76 -7.24 4.69
N GLY A 22 24.40 -7.40 5.96
CA GLY A 22 23.83 -8.64 6.51
C GLY A 22 22.40 -8.90 6.01
N TYR A 23 21.61 -7.84 5.84
CA TYR A 23 20.28 -7.92 5.24
C TYR A 23 20.34 -8.32 3.75
N LEU A 24 21.24 -7.70 2.98
CA LEU A 24 21.46 -8.04 1.57
C LEU A 24 22.03 -9.46 1.39
N ALA A 25 22.91 -9.91 2.30
CA ALA A 25 23.43 -11.28 2.30
C ALA A 25 22.32 -12.32 2.58
N GLY A 26 21.43 -12.05 3.54
CA GLY A 26 20.27 -12.90 3.83
C GLY A 26 19.29 -13.00 2.66
N LYS A 27 19.01 -11.88 1.97
CA LYS A 27 18.19 -11.91 0.75
C LYS A 27 18.87 -12.63 -0.40
N ARG A 28 20.19 -12.54 -0.52
CA ARG A 28 20.96 -13.27 -1.54
C ARG A 28 20.91 -14.78 -1.29
N ALA A 29 21.05 -15.22 -0.04
CA ALA A 29 20.92 -16.63 0.33
C ALA A 29 19.49 -17.15 0.07
N ALA A 30 18.45 -16.40 0.46
CA ALA A 30 17.06 -16.77 0.15
C ALA A 30 16.76 -16.75 -1.35
N ALA A 31 17.36 -15.82 -2.10
CA ALA A 31 17.26 -15.78 -3.56
C ALA A 31 18.04 -16.91 -4.23
N GLU A 32 19.15 -17.38 -3.65
CA GLU A 32 19.96 -18.51 -4.13
C GLU A 32 19.29 -19.85 -3.79
N GLU A 33 18.64 -19.98 -2.62
CA GLU A 33 17.84 -21.13 -2.23
C GLU A 33 16.55 -21.22 -3.08
N PHE A 34 15.87 -20.10 -3.31
CA PHE A 34 14.76 -20.01 -4.27
C PHE A 34 15.25 -20.29 -5.70
N ALA A 35 16.40 -19.75 -6.11
CA ALA A 35 16.99 -20.03 -7.42
C ALA A 35 17.39 -21.50 -7.60
N GLY A 36 17.81 -22.17 -6.52
CA GLY A 36 18.12 -23.60 -6.47
C GLY A 36 16.87 -24.48 -6.54
N ALA A 37 15.79 -24.09 -5.84
CA ALA A 37 14.49 -24.76 -5.92
C ALA A 37 13.81 -24.55 -7.29
N VAL A 38 14.14 -23.46 -8.00
CA VAL A 38 13.45 -23.02 -9.24
C VAL A 38 14.33 -23.15 -10.50
N GLY A 39 15.56 -23.66 -10.41
CA GLY A 39 16.44 -23.92 -11.56
C GLY A 39 16.70 -22.67 -12.42
N VAL A 40 17.35 -21.67 -11.85
CA VAL A 40 17.60 -20.36 -12.48
C VAL A 40 19.00 -20.29 -13.13
N GLU A 41 19.09 -20.45 -14.45
CA GLU A 41 20.30 -20.09 -15.21
C GLU A 41 20.41 -18.57 -15.44
N LYS A 42 21.64 -18.04 -15.38
CA LYS A 42 21.98 -16.64 -15.64
C LYS A 42 22.05 -16.40 -17.15
N GLY A 43 21.04 -15.72 -17.72
CA GLY A 43 21.16 -15.18 -19.08
C GLY A 43 19.84 -14.99 -19.85
N ARG A 44 19.05 -13.96 -19.51
CA ARG A 44 18.11 -13.23 -20.40
C ARG A 44 17.36 -12.20 -19.57
N ARG A 45 16.98 -11.04 -20.16
CA ARG A 45 16.08 -10.07 -19.50
C ARG A 45 14.78 -10.80 -19.13
N ARG A 46 14.59 -11.06 -17.84
CA ARG A 46 13.33 -11.57 -17.31
C ARG A 46 12.35 -10.41 -17.35
N ASP A 47 11.37 -10.46 -18.24
CA ASP A 47 10.19 -9.59 -18.09
C ASP A 47 9.39 -10.18 -16.92
N GLY A 48 9.87 -9.92 -15.70
CA GLY A 48 9.31 -10.48 -14.47
C GLY A 48 7.90 -9.94 -14.29
N GLY A 49 6.94 -10.85 -14.19
CA GLY A 49 5.54 -10.48 -13.98
C GLY A 49 5.34 -9.58 -12.75
N VAL A 50 4.26 -8.81 -12.75
CA VAL A 50 3.93 -7.86 -11.68
C VAL A 50 2.86 -8.43 -10.76
N VAL A 51 3.06 -8.36 -9.45
CA VAL A 51 2.01 -8.66 -8.48
C VAL A 51 1.30 -7.36 -8.12
N VAL A 52 -0.03 -7.35 -8.16
CA VAL A 52 -0.86 -6.17 -7.86
C VAL A 52 -1.77 -6.48 -6.69
N ILE A 53 -1.66 -5.71 -5.61
CA ILE A 53 -2.47 -5.85 -4.40
C ILE A 53 -3.42 -4.65 -4.29
N MET A 54 -4.70 -4.94 -4.46
CA MET A 54 -5.81 -4.00 -4.45
C MET A 54 -6.72 -4.23 -3.24
N GLY A 55 -7.63 -3.28 -3.00
CA GLY A 55 -8.57 -3.34 -1.88
C GLY A 55 -8.89 -1.95 -1.32
N ALA A 56 -10.02 -1.85 -0.63
CA ALA A 56 -10.41 -0.62 0.06
C ALA A 56 -9.41 -0.23 1.16
N THR A 57 -9.40 1.05 1.55
CA THR A 57 -8.63 1.51 2.72
C THR A 57 -8.99 0.66 3.94
N GLY A 58 -8.01 0.37 4.81
CA GLY A 58 -8.21 -0.46 6.00
C GLY A 58 -8.20 -1.98 5.78
N THR A 59 -8.24 -2.50 4.54
CA THR A 59 -8.32 -3.97 4.32
C THR A 59 -7.02 -4.75 4.53
N GLY A 60 -5.89 -4.08 4.83
CA GLY A 60 -4.61 -4.75 5.09
C GLY A 60 -3.68 -4.93 3.88
N LYS A 61 -3.89 -4.21 2.77
CA LYS A 61 -3.01 -4.26 1.58
C LYS A 61 -1.51 -4.12 1.88
N SER A 62 -1.12 -3.16 2.72
CA SER A 62 0.30 -2.95 3.07
C SER A 62 0.86 -4.11 3.88
N LYS A 63 0.04 -4.70 4.76
CA LYS A 63 0.42 -5.93 5.49
C LYS A 63 0.67 -7.07 4.51
N LEU A 64 -0.22 -7.28 3.54
CA LEU A 64 -0.05 -8.32 2.53
C LEU A 64 1.18 -8.08 1.65
N SER A 65 1.45 -6.84 1.23
CA SER A 65 2.60 -6.53 0.37
C SER A 65 3.93 -6.80 1.07
N ILE A 66 4.01 -6.56 2.38
CA ILE A 66 5.19 -6.88 3.20
C ILE A 66 5.28 -8.38 3.45
N ASP A 67 4.18 -9.04 3.85
CA ASP A 67 4.18 -10.48 4.09
C ASP A 67 4.62 -11.22 2.81
N VAL A 68 4.13 -10.84 1.62
CA VAL A 68 4.63 -11.31 0.32
C VAL A 68 6.12 -10.94 0.13
N GLY A 69 6.50 -9.68 0.35
CA GLY A 69 7.89 -9.21 0.16
C GLY A 69 8.93 -9.80 1.10
N THR A 70 8.50 -10.46 2.17
CA THR A 70 9.36 -11.25 3.07
C THR A 70 9.47 -12.72 2.67
N ARG A 71 8.55 -13.23 1.83
CA ARG A 71 8.54 -14.64 1.37
C ARG A 71 9.10 -14.81 -0.03
N ILE A 72 9.05 -13.78 -0.86
CA ILE A 72 9.62 -13.78 -2.21
C ILE A 72 10.60 -12.61 -2.39
N PRO A 73 11.56 -12.69 -3.34
CA PRO A 73 12.51 -11.61 -3.60
C PRO A 73 11.82 -10.43 -4.29
N ALA A 74 11.08 -9.63 -3.52
CA ALA A 74 10.25 -8.55 -4.02
C ALA A 74 10.54 -7.18 -3.37
N GLU A 75 10.07 -6.14 -4.05
CA GLU A 75 10.04 -4.75 -3.59
C GLU A 75 8.66 -4.15 -3.89
N VAL A 76 8.20 -3.23 -3.04
CA VAL A 76 6.84 -2.66 -3.11
C VAL A 76 6.85 -1.33 -3.87
N VAL A 77 5.90 -1.13 -4.77
CA VAL A 77 5.60 0.15 -5.40
C VAL A 77 4.25 0.63 -4.87
N ASN A 78 4.24 1.74 -4.14
CA ASN A 78 3.00 2.32 -3.62
C ASN A 78 2.12 2.83 -4.77
N ALA A 79 0.84 2.49 -4.71
CA ALA A 79 -0.21 2.95 -5.62
C ALA A 79 -1.36 3.65 -4.88
N ASP A 80 -1.07 4.27 -3.72
CA ASP A 80 -1.95 5.22 -3.08
C ASP A 80 -1.54 6.66 -3.42
N LYS A 81 -2.45 7.41 -4.06
CA LYS A 81 -2.22 8.76 -4.58
C LYS A 81 -1.93 9.82 -3.51
N ILE A 82 -2.27 9.56 -2.26
CA ILE A 82 -1.99 10.47 -1.15
C ILE A 82 -0.65 10.08 -0.51
N GLN A 83 -0.36 8.78 -0.41
CA GLN A 83 0.87 8.31 0.22
C GLN A 83 2.14 8.56 -0.61
N VAL A 84 2.03 9.00 -1.87
CA VAL A 84 3.20 9.38 -2.69
C VAL A 84 3.94 10.60 -2.15
N TYR A 85 3.28 11.49 -1.42
CA TYR A 85 3.86 12.74 -0.92
C TYR A 85 4.51 12.59 0.45
N ARG A 86 5.58 13.37 0.67
CA ARG A 86 6.25 13.54 1.97
C ARG A 86 5.32 14.21 2.98
N GLY A 87 5.45 13.81 4.25
CA GLY A 87 4.70 14.37 5.38
C GLY A 87 3.30 13.78 5.55
N LEU A 88 2.64 14.15 6.64
CA LEU A 88 1.32 13.63 7.03
C LEU A 88 1.29 12.10 7.14
N ASP A 89 2.32 11.48 7.72
CA ASP A 89 2.49 10.02 7.73
C ASP A 89 1.39 9.32 8.54
N ILE A 90 0.92 9.92 9.64
CA ILE A 90 -0.19 9.40 10.45
C ILE A 90 -1.50 9.58 9.67
N THR A 91 -1.81 10.80 9.27
CA THR A 91 -3.04 11.19 8.54
C THR A 91 -3.23 10.37 7.27
N THR A 92 -2.14 10.11 6.54
CA THR A 92 -2.16 9.34 5.29
C THR A 92 -1.95 7.84 5.49
N ASN A 93 -1.83 7.40 6.75
CA ASN A 93 -1.69 6.00 7.16
C ASN A 93 -0.54 5.30 6.42
N LYS A 94 0.62 5.96 6.30
CA LYS A 94 1.81 5.34 5.72
C LYS A 94 2.33 4.26 6.66
N ILE A 95 2.79 3.16 6.07
CA ILE A 95 3.42 2.11 6.85
C ILE A 95 4.77 2.59 7.42
N SER A 96 4.96 2.41 8.72
CA SER A 96 6.18 2.78 9.44
C SER A 96 7.39 2.05 8.86
N ILE A 97 8.59 2.61 9.02
CA ILE A 97 9.82 1.97 8.52
C ILE A 97 10.04 0.60 9.18
N ASP A 98 9.73 0.49 10.48
CA ASP A 98 9.89 -0.76 11.23
C ASP A 98 8.91 -1.84 10.73
N ASP A 99 7.65 -1.47 10.49
CA ASP A 99 6.64 -2.40 10.01
C ASP A 99 6.91 -2.88 8.58
N ARG A 100 7.70 -2.15 7.78
CA ARG A 100 8.15 -2.61 6.45
C ARG A 100 9.05 -3.84 6.52
N ARG A 101 9.62 -4.18 7.68
CA ARG A 101 10.50 -5.35 7.88
C ARG A 101 11.65 -5.41 6.87
N GLY A 102 12.19 -4.24 6.52
CA GLY A 102 13.26 -4.08 5.53
C GLY A 102 12.83 -4.22 4.07
N VAL A 103 11.57 -4.51 3.75
CA VAL A 103 11.09 -4.58 2.37
C VAL A 103 11.19 -3.19 1.73
N PRO A 104 11.97 -3.00 0.64
CA PRO A 104 12.09 -1.71 -0.02
C PRO A 104 10.74 -1.24 -0.57
N HIS A 105 10.47 0.06 -0.42
CA HIS A 105 9.27 0.70 -0.95
C HIS A 105 9.68 1.83 -1.89
N HIS A 106 8.94 1.96 -3.01
CA HIS A 106 9.07 3.01 -4.00
C HIS A 106 7.78 3.83 -4.05
N LEU A 107 7.89 5.11 -4.37
CA LEU A 107 6.78 6.06 -4.46
C LEU A 107 5.96 6.16 -3.17
N LEU A 108 6.60 5.96 -2.02
CA LEU A 108 5.98 6.08 -0.70
C LEU A 108 6.67 7.21 0.08
N GLY A 109 6.02 8.37 0.13
CA GLY A 109 6.57 9.56 0.79
C GLY A 109 7.80 10.12 0.07
N GLU A 110 7.85 10.08 -1.25
CA GLU A 110 9.00 10.53 -2.04
C GLU A 110 8.78 11.87 -2.72
N LEU A 111 7.53 12.21 -3.04
CA LEU A 111 7.21 13.42 -3.79
C LEU A 111 7.08 14.63 -2.87
N ASP A 112 7.51 15.78 -3.39
CA ASP A 112 7.27 17.06 -2.74
C ASP A 112 5.79 17.46 -2.90
N PRO A 113 5.04 17.66 -1.80
CA PRO A 113 3.65 18.09 -1.89
C PRO A 113 3.47 19.46 -2.57
N ALA A 114 4.49 20.32 -2.61
CA ALA A 114 4.47 21.59 -3.33
C ALA A 114 4.63 21.44 -4.85
N GLY A 115 5.02 20.25 -5.33
CA GLY A 115 5.25 19.96 -6.76
C GLY A 115 3.98 19.79 -7.59
N GLY A 116 2.79 19.97 -7.01
CA GLY A 116 1.51 19.78 -7.67
C GLY A 116 0.91 18.38 -7.45
N GLU A 117 -0.26 18.14 -8.05
CA GLU A 117 -0.91 16.83 -7.99
C GLU A 117 -0.32 15.87 -9.02
N LEU A 118 0.09 14.68 -8.57
CA LEU A 118 0.49 13.60 -9.44
C LEU A 118 -0.73 13.05 -10.19
N SER A 119 -0.76 13.25 -11.52
CA SER A 119 -1.80 12.66 -12.37
C SER A 119 -1.60 11.14 -12.55
N PRO A 120 -2.63 10.38 -12.95
CA PRO A 120 -2.45 8.96 -13.26
C PRO A 120 -1.45 8.70 -14.40
N ALA A 121 -1.34 9.58 -15.39
CA ALA A 121 -0.33 9.51 -16.44
C ALA A 121 1.10 9.71 -15.87
N GLY A 122 1.26 10.67 -14.95
CA GLY A 122 2.50 10.88 -14.21
C GLY A 122 2.86 9.66 -13.37
N PHE A 123 1.89 9.12 -12.63
CA PHE A 123 2.08 7.89 -11.86
C PHE A 123 2.49 6.71 -12.74
N ARG A 124 1.80 6.48 -13.87
CA ARG A 124 2.16 5.43 -14.84
C ARG A 124 3.63 5.53 -15.26
N SER A 125 4.12 6.74 -15.50
CA SER A 125 5.51 6.97 -15.89
C SER A 125 6.50 6.64 -14.77
N LEU A 126 6.24 7.11 -13.55
CA LEU A 126 7.09 6.87 -12.38
C LEU A 126 7.08 5.40 -11.95
N ALA A 127 5.89 4.79 -11.88
CA ALA A 127 5.70 3.40 -11.50
C ALA A 127 6.36 2.45 -12.50
N ARG A 128 6.27 2.73 -13.81
CA ARG A 128 7.02 2.00 -14.84
C ARG A 128 8.52 2.03 -14.57
N MET A 129 9.10 3.20 -14.27
CA MET A 129 10.53 3.30 -13.97
C MET A 129 10.92 2.53 -12.70
N ALA A 130 10.05 2.48 -11.69
CA ALA A 130 10.28 1.69 -10.48
C ALA A 130 10.23 0.18 -10.80
N VAL A 131 9.20 -0.27 -11.51
CA VAL A 131 9.05 -1.66 -11.98
C VAL A 131 10.25 -2.11 -12.81
N GLU A 132 10.68 -1.33 -13.80
CA GLU A 132 11.85 -1.65 -14.62
C GLU A 132 13.14 -1.76 -13.78
N ARG A 133 13.33 -0.86 -12.82
CA ARG A 133 14.47 -0.91 -11.90
C ARG A 133 14.44 -2.18 -11.04
N ILE A 134 13.30 -2.52 -10.46
CA ILE A 134 13.13 -3.74 -9.64
C ILE A 134 13.41 -4.98 -10.49
N SER A 135 12.77 -5.10 -11.65
CA SER A 135 12.94 -6.24 -12.56
C SER A 135 14.37 -6.36 -13.09
N SER A 136 15.08 -5.25 -13.32
CA SER A 136 16.49 -5.27 -13.74
C SER A 136 17.44 -5.92 -12.72
N ARG A 137 17.05 -5.95 -11.44
CA ARG A 137 17.76 -6.65 -10.37
C ARG A 137 17.32 -8.10 -10.19
N GLY A 138 16.41 -8.60 -11.03
CA GLY A 138 15.84 -9.94 -10.93
C GLY A 138 14.82 -10.11 -9.80
N LEU A 139 14.30 -9.00 -9.25
CA LEU A 139 13.32 -8.98 -8.18
C LEU A 139 11.89 -8.84 -8.73
N ILE A 140 10.89 -9.21 -7.92
CA ILE A 140 9.47 -9.13 -8.30
C ILE A 140 8.87 -7.78 -7.84
N PRO A 141 8.32 -6.97 -8.76
CA PRO A 141 7.60 -5.77 -8.39
C PRO A 141 6.22 -6.10 -7.80
N VAL A 142 5.93 -5.57 -6.61
CA VAL A 142 4.63 -5.66 -5.95
C VAL A 142 3.99 -4.27 -5.91
N VAL A 143 3.02 -4.01 -6.77
CA VAL A 143 2.26 -2.75 -6.79
C VAL A 143 1.12 -2.85 -5.77
N ALA A 144 1.09 -2.00 -4.75
CA ALA A 144 0.09 -2.07 -3.69
C ALA A 144 -0.52 -0.70 -3.38
N GLY A 145 -1.86 -0.59 -3.36
CA GLY A 145 -2.53 0.68 -3.04
C GLY A 145 -4.03 0.69 -3.29
N GLY A 146 -4.69 1.75 -2.81
CA GLY A 146 -6.15 1.91 -2.94
C GLY A 146 -6.58 2.85 -4.07
N SER A 147 -5.64 3.47 -4.80
CA SER A 147 -5.99 4.36 -5.91
C SER A 147 -6.17 3.56 -7.20
N ASN A 148 -7.38 3.03 -7.41
CA ASN A 148 -7.69 2.22 -8.60
C ASN A 148 -7.40 2.95 -9.92
N SER A 149 -7.47 4.29 -9.97
CA SER A 149 -7.07 5.07 -11.16
C SER A 149 -5.58 4.96 -11.47
N TYR A 150 -4.72 4.90 -10.45
CA TYR A 150 -3.29 4.69 -10.60
C TYR A 150 -2.98 3.26 -11.02
N ILE A 151 -3.63 2.28 -10.40
CA ILE A 151 -3.50 0.87 -10.79
C ILE A 151 -3.94 0.69 -12.24
N HIS A 152 -5.12 1.20 -12.61
CA HIS A 152 -5.59 1.18 -14.00
C HIS A 152 -4.56 1.81 -14.94
N ALA A 153 -4.17 3.05 -14.68
CA ALA A 153 -3.21 3.76 -15.52
C ALA A 153 -1.87 3.03 -15.64
N MET A 154 -1.41 2.33 -14.60
CA MET A 154 -0.17 1.54 -14.66
C MET A 154 -0.32 0.25 -15.47
N MET A 155 -1.41 -0.48 -15.28
CA MET A 155 -1.51 -1.87 -15.74
C MET A 155 -1.99 -2.02 -17.19
N VAL A 156 -2.82 -1.11 -17.70
CA VAL A 156 -3.32 -1.22 -19.08
C VAL A 156 -2.21 -1.00 -20.12
N ASP A 157 -2.28 -1.73 -21.24
CA ASP A 157 -1.33 -1.62 -22.35
C ASP A 157 -1.36 -0.21 -22.96
N ARG A 158 -2.54 0.25 -23.35
CA ARG A 158 -2.80 1.62 -23.83
C ARG A 158 -3.60 2.37 -22.78
N TYR A 159 -3.07 3.50 -22.34
CA TYR A 159 -3.72 4.37 -21.36
C TYR A 159 -4.12 5.66 -22.06
N ASP A 160 -5.40 6.02 -21.98
CA ASP A 160 -5.94 7.32 -22.39
C ASP A 160 -6.41 8.07 -21.14
N GLU A 161 -5.92 9.29 -20.96
CA GLU A 161 -6.27 10.17 -19.85
C GLU A 161 -7.70 10.73 -19.95
N ARG A 162 -8.30 10.68 -21.14
CA ARG A 162 -9.67 11.13 -21.41
C ARG A 162 -10.71 10.07 -21.07
N GLU A 163 -10.29 8.81 -20.99
CA GLU A 163 -11.16 7.69 -20.66
C GLU A 163 -11.25 7.50 -19.14
N ASN A 164 -12.48 7.32 -18.65
CA ASN A 164 -12.73 6.93 -17.27
C ASN A 164 -13.32 5.52 -17.23
N PRO A 165 -12.53 4.47 -16.94
CA PRO A 165 -13.00 3.08 -16.91
C PRO A 165 -14.01 2.82 -15.77
N PHE A 166 -14.09 3.76 -14.81
CA PHE A 166 -15.00 3.70 -13.67
C PHE A 166 -16.31 4.46 -13.91
N ALA A 167 -16.55 4.97 -15.13
CA ALA A 167 -17.79 5.60 -15.54
C ALA A 167 -18.34 4.99 -16.84
N GLY A 168 -19.66 5.02 -17.00
CA GLY A 168 -20.33 4.64 -18.25
C GLY A 168 -20.41 3.14 -18.53
N ALA A 169 -20.72 2.77 -19.77
CA ALA A 169 -20.84 1.37 -20.21
C ALA A 169 -19.44 0.72 -20.37
N PRO A 170 -19.32 -0.61 -20.19
CA PRO A 170 -18.04 -1.29 -20.30
C PRO A 170 -17.40 -1.07 -21.68
N ALA A 171 -16.16 -0.60 -21.70
CA ALA A 171 -15.33 -0.64 -22.91
C ALA A 171 -14.88 -2.09 -23.20
N ALA A 172 -14.26 -2.31 -24.35
CA ALA A 172 -13.66 -3.59 -24.70
C ALA A 172 -12.69 -4.08 -23.61
N ARG A 173 -12.53 -5.41 -23.48
CA ARG A 173 -11.65 -6.03 -22.47
C ARG A 173 -10.24 -5.43 -22.53
N HIS A 174 -9.72 -5.03 -21.36
CA HIS A 174 -8.40 -4.45 -21.24
C HIS A 174 -7.30 -5.50 -21.53
N ARG A 175 -6.28 -5.07 -22.27
CA ARG A 175 -4.99 -5.77 -22.36
C ARG A 175 -4.02 -5.17 -21.36
N PHE A 176 -3.15 -6.00 -20.79
CA PHE A 176 -2.17 -5.56 -19.79
C PHE A 176 -0.79 -5.33 -20.41
N ARG A 177 -0.11 -4.30 -19.91
CA ARG A 177 1.28 -3.97 -20.26
C ARG A 177 2.26 -5.05 -19.78
N HIS A 178 1.97 -5.65 -18.63
CA HIS A 178 2.78 -6.68 -18.00
C HIS A 178 1.93 -7.92 -17.71
N PRO A 179 2.48 -9.13 -17.83
CA PRO A 179 1.94 -10.31 -17.16
C PRO A 179 1.72 -9.97 -15.68
N SER A 180 0.53 -10.23 -15.16
CA SER A 180 0.14 -9.70 -13.85
C SER A 180 -0.68 -10.69 -13.02
N CYS A 181 -0.42 -10.72 -11.73
CA CYS A 181 -1.23 -11.42 -10.73
C CYS A 181 -1.99 -10.38 -9.89
N PHE A 182 -3.32 -10.35 -10.00
CA PHE A 182 -4.16 -9.40 -9.27
C PHE A 182 -4.76 -10.05 -8.03
N LEU A 183 -4.45 -9.48 -6.88
CA LEU A 183 -4.99 -9.86 -5.58
C LEU A 183 -5.87 -8.72 -5.07
N TRP A 184 -7.10 -9.02 -4.68
CA TRP A 184 -8.01 -8.08 -4.01
C TRP A 184 -8.23 -8.53 -2.58
N VAL A 185 -7.70 -7.77 -1.63
CA VAL A 185 -7.97 -7.96 -0.20
C VAL A 185 -9.29 -7.28 0.14
N ASP A 186 -10.30 -8.11 0.38
CA ASP A 186 -11.68 -7.72 0.63
C ASP A 186 -12.05 -7.92 2.10
N VAL A 187 -12.99 -7.12 2.59
CA VAL A 187 -13.54 -7.22 3.95
C VAL A 187 -15.03 -6.90 3.85
N GLU A 188 -15.86 -7.67 4.55
CA GLU A 188 -17.30 -7.42 4.65
C GLU A 188 -17.58 -5.97 5.08
N ALA A 189 -18.56 -5.33 4.45
CA ALA A 189 -18.78 -3.89 4.52
C ALA A 189 -19.04 -3.38 5.94
N ALA A 190 -19.86 -4.07 6.74
CA ALA A 190 -20.15 -3.67 8.11
C ALA A 190 -18.91 -3.81 9.02
N VAL A 191 -18.18 -4.92 8.88
CA VAL A 191 -16.91 -5.15 9.60
C VAL A 191 -15.86 -4.10 9.22
N LEU A 192 -15.76 -3.76 7.94
CA LEU A 192 -14.83 -2.75 7.46
C LEU A 192 -15.20 -1.37 8.00
N ALA A 193 -16.48 -1.00 8.00
CA ALA A 193 -16.95 0.27 8.54
C ALA A 193 -16.56 0.44 10.01
N GLU A 194 -16.81 -0.57 10.85
CA GLU A 194 -16.41 -0.53 12.26
C GLU A 194 -14.88 -0.44 12.42
N HIS A 195 -14.14 -1.22 11.63
CA HIS A 195 -12.69 -1.17 11.63
C HIS A 195 -12.12 0.19 11.26
N LEU A 196 -12.71 0.85 10.26
CA LEU A 196 -12.28 2.17 9.81
C LEU A 196 -12.53 3.23 10.89
N ASP A 197 -13.65 3.18 11.59
CA ASP A 197 -13.95 4.11 12.68
C ASP A 197 -12.93 3.97 13.81
N ARG A 198 -12.65 2.73 14.22
CA ARG A 198 -11.66 2.46 15.26
C ARG A 198 -10.25 2.84 14.83
N ARG A 199 -9.91 2.68 13.55
CA ARG A 199 -8.64 3.13 12.99
C ARG A 199 -8.49 4.65 13.03
N VAL A 200 -9.57 5.40 12.79
CA VAL A 200 -9.55 6.86 12.95
C VAL A 200 -9.28 7.24 14.41
N ASP A 201 -9.92 6.55 15.35
CA ASP A 201 -9.67 6.77 16.78
C ASP A 201 -8.21 6.46 17.16
N ASP A 202 -7.65 5.36 16.64
CA ASP A 202 -6.23 5.02 16.81
C ASP A 202 -5.31 6.11 16.22
N MET A 203 -5.64 6.64 15.03
CA MET A 203 -4.88 7.72 14.38
C MET A 203 -4.88 9.00 15.22
N LEU A 204 -6.02 9.38 15.80
CA LEU A 204 -6.10 10.49 16.74
C LEU A 204 -5.22 10.23 17.96
N GLY A 205 -5.28 9.01 18.54
CA GLY A 205 -4.43 8.61 19.66
C GLY A 205 -2.93 8.56 19.35
N MET A 206 -2.54 8.41 18.09
CA MET A 206 -1.14 8.43 17.63
C MET A 206 -0.60 9.85 17.38
N GLY A 207 -1.44 10.88 17.49
CA GLY A 207 -1.03 12.28 17.31
C GLY A 207 -1.37 12.88 15.95
N MET A 208 -2.43 12.40 15.30
CA MET A 208 -2.90 12.97 14.01
C MET A 208 -3.23 14.46 14.11
N VAL A 209 -3.76 14.92 15.24
CA VAL A 209 -4.17 16.33 15.41
C VAL A 209 -2.95 17.23 15.46
N GLU A 210 -1.90 16.82 16.16
CA GLU A 210 -0.61 17.51 16.25
C GLU A 210 0.08 17.53 14.88
N GLU A 211 0.03 16.41 14.15
CA GLU A 211 0.56 16.33 12.78
C GLU A 211 -0.15 17.33 11.84
N LEU A 212 -1.47 17.39 11.91
CA LEU A 212 -2.26 18.34 11.14
C LEU A 212 -2.02 19.78 11.61
N GLU A 213 -1.89 20.02 12.90
CA GLU A 213 -1.58 21.34 13.43
C GLU A 213 -0.25 21.86 12.88
N MET A 214 0.80 21.03 12.85
CA MET A 214 2.07 21.39 12.22
C MET A 214 1.90 21.69 10.72
N TYR A 215 1.09 20.89 10.02
CA TYR A 215 0.79 21.09 8.61
C TYR A 215 0.08 22.44 8.33
N PHE A 216 -0.84 22.88 9.21
CA PHE A 216 -1.50 24.18 9.10
C PHE A 216 -0.66 25.35 9.62
N SER A 217 0.19 25.11 10.62
CA SER A 217 1.02 26.14 11.27
C SER A 217 2.16 26.62 10.40
N GLY A 218 2.55 25.85 9.39
CA GLY A 218 3.62 26.20 8.47
C GLY A 218 3.44 27.56 7.79
N ASP A 219 2.21 28.06 7.60
CA ASP A 219 1.93 29.42 7.07
C ASP A 219 0.41 29.84 7.10
N GLY A 220 -0.42 29.29 7.99
CA GLY A 220 -1.84 29.65 8.10
C GLY A 220 -2.79 28.97 7.09
N SER A 221 -3.99 29.55 6.88
CA SER A 221 -5.14 28.88 6.20
C SER A 221 -4.97 28.55 4.70
N ALA A 222 -3.84 28.96 4.11
CA ALA A 222 -3.46 28.75 2.70
C ALA A 222 -2.65 27.46 2.44
N ALA A 223 -2.39 26.62 3.45
CA ALA A 223 -1.62 25.38 3.31
C ALA A 223 -2.30 24.34 2.39
N VAL A 224 -3.64 24.27 2.37
CA VAL A 224 -4.39 23.33 1.52
C VAL A 224 -4.27 23.69 0.03
N ASP A 225 -4.30 24.99 -0.28
CA ASP A 225 -4.22 25.46 -1.68
C ASP A 225 -2.80 25.34 -2.25
N ARG A 226 -1.79 25.21 -1.39
CA ARG A 226 -0.38 24.98 -1.76
C ARG A 226 -0.06 23.54 -2.13
N HIS A 227 -0.78 22.57 -1.57
CA HIS A 227 -0.54 21.16 -1.80
C HIS A 227 -1.74 20.52 -2.49
N PRO A 228 -1.97 20.79 -3.79
CA PRO A 228 -3.17 20.35 -4.50
C PRO A 228 -3.33 18.81 -4.55
N GLY A 229 -2.24 18.06 -4.34
CA GLY A 229 -2.28 16.62 -4.11
C GLY A 229 -2.53 16.26 -2.65
N LEU A 230 -1.53 16.49 -1.78
CA LEU A 230 -1.56 16.06 -0.38
C LEU A 230 -2.70 16.71 0.44
N GLY A 231 -3.09 17.93 0.12
CA GLY A 231 -4.20 18.64 0.77
C GLY A 231 -5.57 17.98 0.59
N LYS A 232 -5.68 16.99 -0.31
CA LYS A 232 -6.88 16.15 -0.49
C LYS A 232 -6.93 14.96 0.48
N ALA A 233 -5.94 14.77 1.35
CA ALA A 233 -5.95 13.71 2.34
C ALA A 233 -7.15 13.87 3.29
N ILE A 234 -7.91 12.80 3.51
CA ILE A 234 -8.98 12.78 4.52
C ILE A 234 -8.34 13.07 5.87
N GLY A 235 -8.88 14.05 6.58
CA GLY A 235 -8.30 14.68 7.77
C GLY A 235 -7.97 16.15 7.52
N VAL A 236 -7.39 16.48 6.36
CA VAL A 236 -6.96 17.86 6.06
C VAL A 236 -8.17 18.79 5.84
N PRO A 237 -9.11 18.52 4.90
CA PRO A 237 -10.28 19.37 4.74
C PRO A 237 -11.15 19.45 6.01
N GLU A 238 -11.31 18.33 6.71
CA GLU A 238 -12.23 18.18 7.84
C GLU A 238 -11.77 19.00 9.06
N PHE A 239 -10.47 18.98 9.38
CA PHE A 239 -9.94 19.74 10.51
C PHE A 239 -9.74 21.25 10.22
N ARG A 240 -9.96 21.71 8.97
CA ARG A 240 -9.74 23.11 8.60
C ARG A 240 -10.54 24.08 9.47
N GLU A 241 -11.79 23.74 9.78
CA GLU A 241 -12.64 24.60 10.62
C GLU A 241 -12.29 24.49 12.10
N TYR A 242 -11.93 23.30 12.58
CA TYR A 242 -11.41 23.11 13.93
C TYR A 242 -10.19 24.00 14.19
N PHE A 243 -9.21 24.06 13.28
CA PHE A 243 -8.03 24.89 13.49
C PHE A 243 -8.31 26.40 13.46
N ARG A 244 -9.42 26.83 12.84
CA ARG A 244 -9.88 28.22 12.88
C ARG A 244 -10.60 28.57 14.18
N ARG A 245 -11.49 27.69 14.66
CA ARG A 245 -12.37 27.97 15.81
C ARG A 245 -11.82 27.49 17.14
N ARG A 246 -11.05 26.39 17.14
CA ARG A 246 -10.50 25.71 18.32
C ARG A 246 -11.56 25.35 19.38
N THR A 247 -12.77 25.00 18.95
CA THR A 247 -13.87 24.61 19.86
C THR A 247 -14.04 23.08 19.93
N PRO A 248 -14.53 22.53 21.05
CA PRO A 248 -14.87 21.11 21.16
C PRO A 248 -15.87 20.64 20.10
N ALA A 249 -16.91 21.44 19.82
CA ALA A 249 -17.89 21.10 18.78
C ALA A 249 -17.25 20.96 17.40
N ALA A 250 -16.35 21.88 17.01
CA ALA A 250 -15.67 21.80 15.72
C ALA A 250 -14.72 20.59 15.62
N TYR A 251 -14.16 20.15 16.75
CA TYR A 251 -13.36 18.93 16.82
C TYR A 251 -14.23 17.69 16.57
N GLU A 252 -15.35 17.58 17.28
CA GLU A 252 -16.31 16.46 17.15
C GLU A 252 -16.88 16.37 15.73
N ASP A 253 -17.22 17.52 15.12
CA ASP A 253 -17.67 17.61 13.73
C ASP A 253 -16.59 17.09 12.76
N ALA A 254 -15.33 17.49 12.96
CA ALA A 254 -14.21 17.06 12.11
C ALA A 254 -13.95 15.56 12.22
N VAL A 255 -13.95 15.00 13.44
CA VAL A 255 -13.78 13.55 13.66
C VAL A 255 -14.91 12.75 13.01
N THR A 256 -16.15 13.21 13.19
CA THR A 256 -17.33 12.58 12.56
C THR A 256 -17.21 12.59 11.05
N ALA A 257 -16.83 13.73 10.46
CA ALA A 257 -16.64 13.87 9.02
C ALA A 257 -15.52 12.96 8.49
N ILE A 258 -14.41 12.79 9.21
CA ILE A 258 -13.31 11.89 8.81
C ILE A 258 -13.79 10.45 8.75
N LYS A 259 -14.53 9.99 9.76
CA LYS A 259 -15.07 8.62 9.80
C LYS A 259 -16.03 8.40 8.63
N GLU A 260 -16.96 9.32 8.40
CA GLU A 260 -17.88 9.25 7.25
C GLU A 260 -17.17 9.24 5.90
N ASN A 261 -16.25 10.17 5.66
CA ASN A 261 -15.52 10.27 4.40
C ASN A 261 -14.61 9.05 4.17
N THR A 262 -14.04 8.48 5.23
CA THR A 262 -13.22 7.26 5.14
C THR A 262 -14.07 6.06 4.72
N ARG A 263 -15.29 5.90 5.26
CA ARG A 263 -16.22 4.85 4.85
C ARG A 263 -16.69 5.02 3.40
N ARG A 264 -17.07 6.25 3.01
CA ARG A 264 -17.44 6.55 1.60
C ARG A 264 -16.30 6.25 0.63
N LEU A 265 -15.06 6.59 0.99
CA LEU A 265 -13.87 6.25 0.21
C LEU A 265 -13.73 4.73 0.05
N ALA A 266 -13.90 3.96 1.13
CA ALA A 266 -13.81 2.50 1.08
C ALA A 266 -14.86 1.90 0.14
N GLU A 267 -16.13 2.33 0.26
CA GLU A 267 -17.21 1.91 -0.63
C GLU A 267 -16.92 2.25 -2.10
N GLU A 268 -16.43 3.46 -2.38
CA GLU A 268 -16.03 3.85 -3.74
C GLU A 268 -14.89 2.99 -4.28
N GLN A 269 -13.94 2.60 -3.43
CA GLN A 269 -12.82 1.75 -3.82
C GLN A 269 -13.29 0.33 -4.16
N VAL A 270 -14.22 -0.23 -3.38
CA VAL A 270 -14.85 -1.53 -3.68
C VAL A 270 -15.57 -1.47 -5.03
N ARG A 271 -16.47 -0.49 -5.23
CA ARG A 271 -17.19 -0.30 -6.50
C ARG A 271 -16.25 -0.22 -7.71
N LYS A 272 -15.12 0.48 -7.56
CA LYS A 272 -14.12 0.59 -8.62
C LYS A 272 -13.38 -0.73 -8.90
N ILE A 273 -13.15 -1.57 -7.88
CA ILE A 273 -12.52 -2.89 -8.06
C ILE A 273 -13.50 -3.86 -8.73
N GLU A 274 -14.75 -3.89 -8.28
CA GLU A 274 -15.84 -4.67 -8.92
C GLU A 274 -15.95 -4.31 -10.40
N ARG A 275 -15.89 -3.01 -10.70
CA ARG A 275 -15.88 -2.54 -12.08
C ARG A 275 -14.70 -3.07 -12.90
N LEU A 276 -13.50 -3.15 -12.32
CA LEU A 276 -12.35 -3.75 -13.02
C LEU A 276 -12.58 -5.25 -13.27
N ALA A 277 -13.21 -5.96 -12.34
CA ALA A 277 -13.58 -7.36 -12.51
C ALA A 277 -14.61 -7.54 -13.64
N GLU A 278 -15.64 -6.68 -13.72
CA GLU A 278 -16.61 -6.65 -14.82
C GLU A 278 -15.94 -6.43 -16.19
N LEU A 279 -14.86 -5.62 -16.23
CA LEU A 279 -14.04 -5.39 -17.42
C LEU A 279 -13.11 -6.56 -17.76
N GLY A 280 -13.22 -7.69 -17.05
CA GLY A 280 -12.53 -8.95 -17.33
C GLY A 280 -11.14 -9.05 -16.70
N TRP A 281 -10.83 -8.24 -15.68
CA TRP A 281 -9.56 -8.36 -14.97
C TRP A 281 -9.53 -9.68 -14.17
N PRO A 282 -8.45 -10.49 -14.26
CA PRO A 282 -8.36 -11.77 -13.56
C PRO A 282 -7.99 -11.57 -12.08
N ILE A 283 -8.92 -11.00 -11.32
CA ILE A 283 -8.74 -10.63 -9.91
C ILE A 283 -9.07 -11.82 -9.02
N LEU A 284 -8.09 -12.25 -8.22
CA LEU A 284 -8.32 -13.18 -7.12
C LEU A 284 -8.72 -12.39 -5.86
N ARG A 285 -9.96 -12.58 -5.42
CA ARG A 285 -10.44 -12.05 -4.15
C ARG A 285 -9.96 -12.93 -2.99
N VAL A 286 -9.39 -12.32 -1.96
CA VAL A 286 -9.03 -12.94 -0.67
C VAL A 286 -9.74 -12.20 0.45
N ASP A 287 -10.37 -12.94 1.35
CA ASP A 287 -11.29 -12.38 2.35
C ASP A 287 -10.59 -12.22 3.70
N ALA A 288 -10.40 -10.97 4.12
CA ALA A 288 -9.75 -10.62 5.38
C ALA A 288 -10.76 -10.44 6.54
N THR A 289 -12.05 -10.70 6.33
CA THR A 289 -13.12 -10.43 7.31
C THR A 289 -12.85 -11.09 8.66
N THR A 290 -12.50 -12.37 8.69
CA THR A 290 -12.23 -13.09 9.94
C THR A 290 -11.06 -12.48 10.72
N ALA A 291 -10.00 -12.06 10.02
CA ALA A 291 -8.85 -11.43 10.65
C ALA A 291 -9.21 -10.06 11.25
N VAL A 292 -10.00 -9.26 10.52
CA VAL A 292 -10.46 -7.95 10.99
C VAL A 292 -11.43 -8.09 12.17
N MET A 293 -12.36 -9.05 12.13
CA MET A 293 -13.24 -9.36 13.26
C MET A 293 -12.46 -9.78 14.51
N ALA A 294 -11.44 -10.64 14.36
CA ALA A 294 -10.59 -11.06 15.47
C ALA A 294 -9.86 -9.87 16.11
N ARG A 295 -9.39 -8.92 15.29
CA ARG A 295 -8.80 -7.66 15.76
C ARG A 295 -9.81 -6.81 16.53
N LEU A 296 -11.01 -6.61 15.98
CA LEU A 296 -12.07 -5.80 16.60
C LEU A 296 -12.54 -6.38 17.95
N ALA A 297 -12.64 -7.70 18.04
CA ALA A 297 -12.99 -8.41 19.26
C ALA A 297 -11.88 -8.40 20.33
N GLY A 298 -10.68 -7.89 20.01
CA GLY A 298 -9.54 -7.92 20.92
C GLY A 298 -9.03 -9.34 21.21
N ALA A 299 -9.27 -10.30 20.30
CA ALA A 299 -8.97 -11.73 20.46
C ALA A 299 -7.46 -12.09 20.53
N GLY A 300 -6.60 -11.10 20.78
CA GLY A 300 -5.16 -11.23 20.82
C GLY A 300 -4.54 -11.35 19.43
N ARG A 301 -3.26 -10.94 19.33
CA ARG A 301 -2.47 -11.03 18.09
C ARG A 301 -2.42 -12.44 17.45
N PRO A 302 -2.43 -13.56 18.20
CA PRO A 302 -2.40 -14.89 17.60
C PRO A 302 -3.63 -15.22 16.74
N ALA A 303 -4.84 -14.90 17.21
CA ALA A 303 -6.07 -15.22 16.48
C ALA A 303 -6.19 -14.42 15.18
N GLU A 304 -5.86 -13.13 15.22
CA GLU A 304 -5.77 -12.28 14.03
C GLU A 304 -4.74 -12.83 13.03
N ALA A 305 -3.55 -13.23 13.51
CA ALA A 305 -2.49 -13.75 12.66
C ALA A 305 -2.85 -15.09 12.01
N GLU A 306 -3.49 -16.01 12.75
CA GLU A 306 -3.93 -17.30 12.24
C GLU A 306 -5.01 -17.15 11.16
N ALA A 307 -6.02 -16.31 11.42
CA ALA A 307 -7.06 -16.00 10.44
C ALA A 307 -6.46 -15.35 9.18
N TRP A 308 -5.53 -14.40 9.35
CA TRP A 308 -4.84 -13.76 8.24
C TRP A 308 -4.02 -14.75 7.40
N GLU A 309 -3.26 -15.64 8.04
CA GLU A 309 -2.45 -16.65 7.35
C GLU A 309 -3.33 -17.57 6.51
N ARG A 310 -4.45 -18.05 7.09
CA ARG A 310 -5.36 -19.00 6.46
C ARG A 310 -6.15 -18.37 5.31
N ASP A 311 -6.74 -17.21 5.53
CA ASP A 311 -7.76 -16.64 4.63
C ASP A 311 -7.17 -15.63 3.62
N VAL A 312 -6.01 -15.03 3.94
CA VAL A 312 -5.39 -13.98 3.12
C VAL A 312 -4.02 -14.37 2.60
N LEU A 313 -3.02 -14.59 3.47
CA LEU A 313 -1.63 -14.76 3.03
C LEU A 313 -1.42 -16.08 2.27
N GLY A 314 -1.90 -17.20 2.81
CA GLY A 314 -1.74 -18.52 2.20
C GLY A 314 -2.31 -18.61 0.78
N PRO A 315 -3.59 -18.24 0.55
CA PRO A 315 -4.16 -18.18 -0.80
C PRO A 315 -3.42 -17.23 -1.74
N SER A 316 -2.98 -16.07 -1.23
CA SER A 316 -2.22 -15.09 -2.00
C SER A 316 -0.87 -15.63 -2.46
N LEU A 317 -0.11 -16.27 -1.57
CA LEU A 317 1.20 -16.85 -1.91
C LEU A 317 1.05 -17.97 -2.95
N ARG A 318 0.09 -18.87 -2.79
CA ARG A 318 -0.18 -19.92 -3.78
C ARG A 318 -0.48 -19.35 -5.17
N ALA A 319 -1.25 -18.26 -5.22
CA ALA A 319 -1.58 -17.60 -6.49
C ALA A 319 -0.35 -16.93 -7.13
N VAL A 320 0.46 -16.25 -6.32
CA VAL A 320 1.71 -15.61 -6.76
C VAL A 320 2.72 -16.66 -7.23
N GLU A 321 2.93 -17.74 -6.48
CA GLU A 321 3.84 -18.84 -6.84
C GLU A 321 3.44 -19.51 -8.16
N ARG A 322 2.15 -19.86 -8.31
CA ARG A 322 1.62 -20.41 -9.55
C ARG A 322 1.86 -19.47 -10.73
N PHE A 323 1.53 -18.19 -10.57
CA PHE A 323 1.76 -17.17 -11.59
C PHE A 323 3.23 -17.06 -11.99
N LEU A 324 4.13 -17.00 -11.01
CA LEU A 324 5.57 -16.90 -11.26
C LEU A 324 6.11 -18.15 -11.96
N HIS A 325 5.61 -19.34 -11.62
CA HIS A 325 6.01 -20.60 -12.25
C HIS A 325 5.53 -20.71 -13.70
N GLU A 326 4.23 -20.44 -13.96
CA GLU A 326 3.64 -20.48 -15.31
C GLU A 326 4.33 -19.51 -16.25
N HIS A 327 4.61 -18.29 -15.77
CA HIS A 327 5.29 -17.27 -16.55
C HIS A 327 6.73 -17.65 -16.90
N GLN A 328 7.45 -18.27 -15.96
CA GLN A 328 8.79 -18.79 -16.22
C GLN A 328 8.80 -19.92 -17.25
N ALA A 329 7.81 -20.83 -17.20
CA ALA A 329 7.69 -21.93 -18.16
C ALA A 329 7.46 -21.41 -19.60
N GLN A 330 6.61 -20.39 -19.76
CA GLN A 330 6.36 -19.75 -21.07
C GLN A 330 7.62 -19.10 -21.65
N HIS A 331 8.44 -18.48 -20.80
CA HIS A 331 9.71 -17.89 -21.24
C HIS A 331 10.80 -18.91 -21.60
N ARG A 332 10.80 -20.11 -21.01
CA ARG A 332 11.75 -21.18 -21.36
C ARG A 332 11.44 -21.86 -22.71
N GLN A 333 10.19 -21.79 -23.17
CA GLN A 333 9.74 -22.45 -24.41
C GLN A 333 9.94 -21.60 -25.68
N LEU A 334 10.33 -20.32 -25.56
CA LEU A 334 10.62 -19.48 -26.72
C LEU A 334 12.05 -19.74 -27.23
N PRO A 335 12.25 -20.14 -28.51
CA PRO A 335 13.59 -20.39 -29.05
C PRO A 335 14.45 -19.12 -28.98
N PRO A 336 15.79 -19.25 -28.87
CA PRO A 336 16.65 -18.09 -28.86
C PRO A 336 16.48 -17.33 -30.18
N HIS A 337 15.93 -16.12 -30.11
CA HIS A 337 16.00 -15.17 -31.22
C HIS A 337 17.48 -14.97 -31.59
N ASN A 338 17.87 -15.52 -32.73
CA ASN A 338 19.09 -15.18 -33.43
C ASN A 338 18.94 -13.75 -33.97
N LYS A 339 19.71 -12.81 -33.42
CA LYS A 339 20.21 -11.64 -34.13
C LYS A 339 21.61 -11.32 -33.65
#